data_AF-A0A8T4WKB1-F1
#
_entry.id   AF-A0A8T4WKB1-F1
#
_cell.length_a   1.000
_cell.length_b   1.000
_cell.length_c   1.000
_cell.angle_alpha   90.00
_cell.angle_beta   90.00
_cell.angle_gamma   90.00
#
_symmetry.space_group_name_H-M   'P 1'
#
loop_
_entity.id
_entity.type
_entity.pdbx_description
1 polymer ?
#
loop_
_entity_poly.entity_id
_entity_poly.type
_entity_poly.pdbx_seq_one_letter_code
_entity_poly.pdbx_strand_id
1 'polypeptide(L)'
;MSTKNAEDEEICCPPDCCDMRGFLTFQILWEVGKEPLNGQQIAEKIAERRGTKPTPGTIYPAIKDLREEGFIEGERSGRQIIYTLTESGKRARDESARYFYQAFGDIIEECKAFVVKSGNCKTC
;
A
#
# COMPACT_ATOMS: atom_id res chain seq x y z
N MET A 1 8.45 -38.56 -12.46
CA MET A 1 9.15 -37.39 -13.00
C MET A 1 8.47 -36.14 -12.46
N SER A 2 9.22 -35.42 -11.64
CA SER A 2 9.05 -34.05 -11.13
C SER A 2 7.72 -33.67 -10.48
N THR A 3 7.71 -33.80 -9.15
CA THR A 3 7.02 -32.88 -8.24
C THR A 3 7.35 -31.44 -8.63
N LYS A 4 6.35 -30.66 -9.03
CA LYS A 4 6.53 -29.20 -9.14
C LYS A 4 6.63 -28.67 -7.71
N ASN A 5 7.78 -28.11 -7.35
CA ASN A 5 7.96 -27.42 -6.08
C ASN A 5 7.03 -26.20 -6.06
N ALA A 6 6.34 -25.99 -4.95
CA ALA A 6 5.43 -24.86 -4.72
C ALA A 6 6.16 -23.49 -4.59
N GLU A 7 7.44 -23.44 -4.98
CA GLU A 7 8.34 -22.30 -4.78
C GLU A 7 8.36 -21.34 -6.00
N ASP A 8 7.74 -21.72 -7.12
CA ASP A 8 7.83 -20.99 -8.40
C ASP A 8 6.50 -20.40 -8.91
N GLU A 9 5.42 -20.40 -8.12
CA GLU A 9 4.24 -19.60 -8.48
C GLU A 9 4.52 -18.14 -8.15
N GLU A 10 4.85 -17.35 -9.17
CA GLU A 10 4.90 -15.88 -9.14
C GLU A 10 3.51 -15.33 -8.74
N ILE A 11 3.23 -15.31 -7.44
CA ILE A 11 2.04 -14.66 -6.86
C ILE A 11 2.29 -13.15 -6.92
N CYS A 12 2.10 -12.56 -8.10
CA CYS A 12 2.19 -11.11 -8.28
C CYS A 12 0.83 -10.43 -8.03
N CYS A 13 -0.28 -11.10 -8.34
CA CYS A 13 -1.62 -10.56 -8.13
C CYS A 13 -2.22 -11.09 -6.82
N PRO A 14 -2.96 -10.26 -6.05
CA PRO A 14 -3.74 -10.76 -4.94
C PRO A 14 -4.79 -11.74 -5.49
N PRO A 15 -5.10 -12.84 -4.77
CA PRO A 15 -6.15 -13.75 -5.20
C PRO A 15 -7.50 -13.02 -5.24
N ASP A 16 -8.42 -13.45 -6.12
CA ASP A 16 -9.73 -12.80 -6.33
C ASP A 16 -10.56 -12.65 -5.04
N CYS A 17 -10.31 -13.49 -4.03
CA CYS A 17 -10.96 -13.42 -2.72
C CYS A 17 -10.39 -12.34 -1.78
N CYS A 18 -9.22 -11.77 -2.09
CA CYS A 18 -8.51 -10.83 -1.24
C CYS A 18 -8.79 -9.38 -1.67
N ASP A 19 -9.93 -8.86 -1.24
CA ASP A 19 -10.30 -7.45 -1.44
C ASP A 19 -9.57 -6.54 -0.43
N MET A 20 -8.40 -6.05 -0.81
CA MET A 20 -7.54 -5.19 0.02
C MET A 20 -8.01 -3.72 0.09
N ARG A 21 -9.22 -3.37 -0.40
CA ARG A 21 -9.74 -1.98 -0.40
C ARG A 21 -9.74 -1.35 1.00
N GLY A 22 -10.01 -2.14 2.04
CA GLY A 22 -10.06 -1.67 3.43
C GLY A 22 -8.72 -1.15 3.98
N PHE A 23 -7.59 -1.50 3.37
CA PHE A 23 -6.25 -1.11 3.84
C PHE A 23 -5.63 0.03 3.04
N LEU A 24 -6.36 0.62 2.10
CA LEU A 24 -5.78 1.60 1.17
C LEU A 24 -5.26 2.86 1.89
N THR A 25 -6.03 3.41 2.83
CA THR A 25 -5.63 4.61 3.58
C THR A 25 -4.37 4.37 4.40
N PHE A 26 -4.28 3.23 5.09
CA PHE A 26 -3.07 2.84 5.81
C PHE A 26 -1.86 2.71 4.88
N GLN A 27 -2.03 2.11 3.69
CA GLN A 27 -0.96 2.00 2.70
C GLN A 27 -0.50 3.39 2.22
N ILE A 28 -1.42 4.32 1.97
CA ILE A 28 -1.09 5.70 1.59
C ILE A 28 -0.28 6.37 2.70
N LEU A 29 -0.75 6.30 3.95
CA LEU A 29 -0.03 6.87 5.11
C LEU A 29 1.36 6.25 5.28
N TRP A 30 1.48 4.94 5.05
CA TRP A 30 2.75 4.24 5.15
C TRP A 30 3.75 4.70 4.09
N GLU A 31 3.33 4.82 2.83
CA GLU A 31 4.23 5.22 1.73
C GLU A 31 4.59 6.72 1.79
N VAL A 32 3.63 7.61 2.04
CA VAL A 32 3.89 9.05 2.24
C VAL A 32 4.74 9.30 3.48
N GLY A 33 4.66 8.42 4.48
CA GLY A 33 5.50 8.48 5.68
C GLY A 33 6.97 8.12 5.46
N LYS A 34 7.35 7.58 4.29
CA LYS A 34 8.74 7.29 3.92
C LYS A 34 9.39 8.46 3.19
N GLU A 35 8.66 9.09 2.29
CA GLU A 35 9.13 10.20 1.46
C GLU A 35 7.94 11.05 0.95
N PRO A 36 8.14 12.34 0.61
CA PRO A 36 7.12 13.15 -0.04
C PRO A 36 6.76 12.59 -1.43
N LEU A 37 5.47 12.44 -1.72
CA LEU A 37 4.99 11.78 -2.96
C LEU A 37 3.82 12.53 -3.59
N ASN A 38 3.76 12.57 -4.92
CA ASN A 38 2.53 12.94 -5.63
C ASN A 38 1.55 11.75 -5.74
N GLY A 39 0.29 12.04 -6.11
CA GLY A 39 -0.75 11.01 -6.20
C GLY A 39 -0.45 9.85 -7.15
N GLN A 40 0.29 10.10 -8.25
CA GLN A 40 0.71 9.04 -9.16
C GLN A 40 1.79 8.16 -8.55
N GLN A 41 2.79 8.75 -7.88
CA GLN A 41 3.84 8.01 -7.19
C GLN A 41 3.27 7.17 -6.03
N ILE A 42 2.27 7.69 -5.31
CA ILE A 42 1.53 6.91 -4.30
C ILE A 42 0.90 5.66 -4.94
N ALA A 43 0.24 5.83 -6.09
CA ALA A 43 -0.36 4.70 -6.82
C ALA A 43 0.67 3.65 -7.24
N GLU A 44 1.86 4.10 -7.67
CA GLU A 44 2.98 3.26 -8.09
C GLU A 44 3.58 2.49 -6.91
N LYS A 45 3.88 3.15 -5.79
CA LYS A 45 4.37 2.49 -4.57
C LYS A 45 3.39 1.46 -4.03
N ILE A 46 2.09 1.75 -4.11
CA ILE A 46 1.05 0.80 -3.71
C ILE A 46 1.02 -0.40 -4.65
N ALA A 47 1.16 -0.19 -5.97
CA ALA A 47 1.26 -1.27 -6.93
C ALA A 47 2.50 -2.15 -6.71
N GLU A 48 3.66 -1.56 -6.44
CA GLU A 48 4.89 -2.30 -6.09
C GLU A 48 4.70 -3.21 -4.88
N ARG A 49 3.85 -2.80 -3.92
CA ARG A 49 3.55 -3.58 -2.72
C ARG A 49 2.55 -4.70 -2.94
N ARG A 50 1.52 -4.48 -3.76
CA ARG A 50 0.36 -5.40 -3.87
C ARG A 50 0.12 -5.98 -5.27
N GLY A 51 1.00 -5.70 -6.22
CA GLY A 51 0.90 -6.13 -7.62
C GLY A 51 0.09 -5.21 -8.53
N THR A 52 -0.94 -4.53 -8.02
CA THR A 52 -1.87 -3.76 -8.87
C THR A 52 -2.04 -2.31 -8.43
N LYS A 53 -2.13 -1.38 -9.39
CA LYS A 53 -2.46 0.03 -9.11
C LYS A 53 -3.90 0.14 -8.62
N PRO A 54 -4.21 0.92 -7.56
CA PRO A 54 -5.58 1.28 -7.29
C PRO A 54 -6.12 2.14 -8.44
N THR A 55 -7.40 1.97 -8.76
CA THR A 55 -8.02 2.79 -9.80
C THR A 55 -8.04 4.26 -9.38
N PRO A 56 -8.04 5.22 -10.33
CA PRO A 56 -8.22 6.63 -10.03
C PRO A 56 -9.44 6.92 -9.14
N GLY A 57 -10.55 6.20 -9.39
CA GLY A 57 -11.79 6.30 -8.61
C GLY A 57 -11.70 5.76 -7.18
N THR A 58 -10.58 5.12 -6.80
CA THR A 58 -10.32 4.65 -5.43
C THR A 58 -9.23 5.46 -4.75
N ILE A 59 -8.12 5.74 -5.45
CA ILE A 59 -6.97 6.41 -4.83
C ILE A 59 -7.18 7.89 -4.57
N TYR A 60 -7.75 8.63 -5.53
CA TYR A 60 -7.89 10.08 -5.37
C TYR A 60 -8.93 10.47 -4.33
N PRO A 61 -10.07 9.76 -4.19
CA PRO A 61 -10.95 9.93 -3.04
C PRO A 61 -10.23 9.68 -1.71
N ALA A 62 -9.48 8.58 -1.58
CA ALA A 62 -8.75 8.28 -0.35
C ALA A 62 -7.69 9.36 0.00
N ILE A 63 -6.96 9.88 -0.98
CA ILE A 63 -6.01 10.99 -0.78
C ILE A 63 -6.75 12.26 -0.34
N LYS A 64 -7.90 12.54 -0.96
CA LYS A 64 -8.73 13.70 -0.61
C LYS A 64 -9.19 13.59 0.85
N ASP A 65 -9.74 12.45 1.25
CA ASP A 65 -10.25 12.22 2.60
C ASP A 65 -9.13 12.38 3.64
N LEU A 66 -7.96 11.76 3.42
CA LEU A 66 -6.79 11.90 4.30
C LEU A 66 -6.32 13.35 4.45
N ARG A 67 -6.47 14.18 3.41
CA ARG A 67 -6.13 15.60 3.45
C ARG A 67 -7.18 16.40 4.22
N GLU A 68 -8.46 16.12 3.99
CA GLU A 68 -9.58 16.78 4.68
C GLU A 68 -9.59 16.43 6.18
N GLU A 69 -9.20 15.21 6.54
CA GLU A 69 -9.02 14.75 7.92
C GLU A 69 -7.70 15.27 8.55
N GLY A 70 -6.83 15.92 7.76
CA GLY A 70 -5.60 16.52 8.24
C GLY A 70 -4.47 15.54 8.56
N PHE A 71 -4.53 14.32 8.04
CA PHE A 71 -3.45 13.33 8.16
C PHE A 71 -2.31 13.56 7.15
N ILE A 72 -2.63 14.14 6.00
CA ILE A 72 -1.64 14.58 5.02
C ILE A 72 -1.85 16.05 4.68
N GLU A 73 -0.76 16.73 4.34
CA GLU A 73 -0.79 18.05 3.73
C GLU A 73 -0.25 17.96 2.30
N GLY A 74 -0.64 18.92 1.46
CA GLY A 74 -0.26 18.94 0.05
C GLY A 74 0.32 20.29 -0.36
N GLU A 75 1.54 20.29 -0.87
CA GLU A 75 2.21 21.46 -1.43
C GLU A 75 2.19 21.42 -2.95
N ARG A 76 1.87 22.55 -3.59
CA ARG A 76 1.83 22.62 -5.06
C ARG A 76 3.24 22.77 -5.61
N SER A 77 3.68 21.78 -6.40
CA SER A 77 4.92 21.82 -7.17
C SER A 77 4.60 21.81 -8.67
N GLY A 78 4.54 23.01 -9.26
CA GLY A 78 4.14 23.21 -10.65
C GLY A 78 2.70 22.74 -10.94
N ARG A 79 2.59 21.64 -11.71
CA ARG A 79 1.29 21.02 -12.07
C ARG A 79 0.87 19.89 -11.13
N GLN A 80 1.73 19.48 -10.21
CA GLN A 80 1.49 18.38 -9.29
C GLN A 80 1.31 18.90 -7.85
N ILE A 81 0.71 18.07 -7.01
CA ILE A 81 0.65 18.27 -5.56
C ILE A 81 1.52 17.18 -4.94
N ILE A 82 2.47 17.59 -4.11
CA ILE A 82 3.35 16.72 -3.33
C ILE A 82 2.76 16.61 -1.93
N TYR A 83 2.54 15.39 -1.47
CA TYR A 83 1.96 15.11 -0.17
C TYR A 83 3.01 14.70 0.86
N THR A 84 2.84 15.17 2.09
CA THR A 84 3.64 14.82 3.27
C THR A 84 2.73 14.48 4.44
N LEU A 85 3.22 13.66 5.39
CA LEU A 85 2.47 13.41 6.63
C LEU A 85 2.53 14.61 7.56
N THR A 86 1.39 14.96 8.12
CA THR A 86 1.31 15.83 9.30
C THR A 86 1.71 15.04 10.55
N GLU A 87 1.83 15.72 11.71
CA GLU A 87 2.07 15.05 12.98
C GLU A 87 0.93 14.08 13.38
N SER A 88 -0.33 14.44 13.11
CA SER A 88 -1.46 13.53 13.30
C SER A 88 -1.38 12.34 12.34
N GLY A 89 -0.96 12.55 11.09
CA GLY A 89 -0.74 11.47 10.11
C GLY A 89 0.32 10.47 10.55
N LYS A 90 1.43 10.94 11.13
CA LYS A 90 2.49 10.07 11.68
C LYS A 90 1.94 9.18 12.80
N ARG A 91 1.18 9.75 13.73
CA ARG A 91 0.54 8.98 14.82
C ARG A 91 -0.46 7.97 14.28
N ALA A 92 -1.33 8.38 13.35
CA ALA A 92 -2.31 7.50 12.74
C ALA A 92 -1.63 6.33 12.00
N ARG A 93 -0.52 6.57 11.29
CA ARG A 93 0.28 5.51 10.66
C ARG A 93 0.79 4.51 11.68
N ASP A 94 1.40 4.99 12.76
CA ASP A 94 2.04 4.14 13.78
C ASP A 94 1.00 3.35 14.58
N GLU A 95 -0.15 3.97 14.92
CA GLU A 95 -1.29 3.30 15.55
C GLU A 95 -1.92 2.25 14.63
N SER A 96 -2.08 2.56 13.35
CA SER A 96 -2.59 1.60 12.35
C SER A 96 -1.66 0.41 12.21
N ALA A 97 -0.34 0.65 12.20
CA ALA A 97 0.65 -0.41 12.16
C ALA A 97 0.58 -1.30 13.40
N ARG A 98 0.47 -0.70 14.60
CA ARG A 98 0.29 -1.43 15.86
C ARG A 98 -0.97 -2.30 15.83
N TYR A 99 -2.10 -1.73 15.40
CA TYR A 99 -3.36 -2.48 15.27
C TYR A 99 -3.24 -3.63 14.26
N PHE A 100 -2.59 -3.39 13.12
CA PHE A 100 -2.35 -4.42 12.11
C PHE A 100 -1.55 -5.60 12.69
N TYR A 101 -0.45 -5.34 13.39
CA TYR A 101 0.32 -6.40 14.05
C TYR A 101 -0.48 -7.11 15.14
N GLN A 102 -1.29 -6.38 15.91
CA GLN A 102 -2.15 -6.99 16.91
C GLN A 102 -3.21 -7.92 16.29
N ALA A 103 -3.75 -7.55 15.13
CA ALA A 103 -4.83 -8.29 14.48
C ALA A 103 -4.34 -9.46 13.61
N PHE A 104 -3.13 -9.39 13.07
CA PHE A 104 -2.63 -10.34 12.06
C PHE A 104 -1.22 -10.87 12.33
N GLY A 105 -0.58 -10.50 13.44
CA GLY A 105 0.81 -10.81 13.72
C GLY A 105 1.08 -12.32 13.82
N ASP A 106 0.18 -13.05 14.46
CA ASP A 106 0.22 -14.52 14.58
C ASP A 106 0.19 -15.20 13.19
N ILE A 107 -0.69 -14.77 12.29
CA ILE A 107 -0.77 -15.27 10.91
C ILE A 107 0.56 -15.05 10.17
N ILE A 108 1.19 -13.89 10.35
CA ILE A 108 2.49 -13.59 9.71
C ILE A 108 3.58 -14.51 10.25
N GLU A 109 3.63 -14.70 11.57
CA GLU A 109 4.61 -15.57 12.24
C GLU A 109 4.44 -17.04 11.84
N GLU A 110 3.20 -17.52 11.75
CA GLU A 110 2.87 -18.91 11.42
C GLU A 110 3.03 -19.23 9.93
N CYS A 111 2.58 -18.34 9.03
CA CYS A 111 2.61 -18.59 7.59
C CYS A 111 4.00 -18.40 6.96
N LYS A 112 4.94 -17.69 7.60
CA LYS A 112 6.28 -17.39 7.05
C LYS A 112 6.25 -16.90 5.58
N ALA A 113 5.23 -16.12 5.22
CA ALA A 113 5.01 -15.74 3.82
C ALA A 113 6.17 -14.87 3.29
N PHE A 114 6.72 -15.25 2.14
CA PHE A 114 7.70 -14.43 1.44
C PHE A 114 6.99 -13.23 0.80
N VAL A 115 7.49 -12.03 1.07
CA VAL A 115 7.08 -10.83 0.32
C VAL A 115 7.74 -10.89 -1.06
N VAL A 116 6.98 -11.28 -2.08
CA VAL A 116 7.44 -11.27 -3.48
C VAL A 116 7.57 -9.81 -3.93
N LYS A 117 8.80 -9.31 -4.00
CA LYS A 117 9.13 -8.00 -4.60
C LYS A 117 9.61 -8.23 -6.03
N SER A 118 8.72 -8.50 -6.98
CA SER A 118 9.12 -8.56 -8.40
C SER A 118 8.27 -7.64 -9.26
N GLY A 119 8.92 -6.61 -9.79
CA GLY A 119 8.36 -5.62 -10.70
C GLY A 119 8.38 -6.05 -12.17
N ASN A 120 8.11 -7.33 -12.48
CA ASN A 120 7.93 -7.81 -13.85
C ASN A 120 7.01 -9.04 -13.86
N CYS A 121 5.72 -8.81 -13.60
CA CYS A 121 4.68 -9.79 -13.89
C CYS A 121 4.51 -9.89 -15.41
N LYS A 122 4.56 -11.10 -15.98
CA LYS A 122 4.31 -11.31 -17.41
C LYS A 122 2.82 -11.24 -17.79
N THR A 123 1.95 -11.02 -16.80
CA THR A 123 0.50 -11.17 -16.89
C THR A 123 -0.28 -9.89 -16.53
N CYS A 124 0.39 -8.80 -16.09
CA CYS A 124 -0.24 -7.49 -15.88
C CYS A 124 0.68 -6.33 -16.26
#